data_AF-A0A485PHV5-F1
#
_entry.id   AF-A0A485PHV5-F1
#
_cell.length_a   1.000
_cell.length_b   1.000
_cell.length_c   1.000
_cell.angle_alpha   90.00
_cell.angle_beta   90.00
_cell.angle_gamma   90.00
#
_symmetry.space_group_name_H-M   'P 1'
#
loop_
_entity.id
_entity.type
_entity.pdbx_description
1 polymer ?
#
loop_
_entity_poly.entity_id
_entity_poly.type
_entity_poly.pdbx_seq_one_letter_code
_entity_poly.pdbx_strand_id
1 'polypeptide(L)'
;MMEHVQGRIFRDFTIPGVSPAERSAIYVAMIETLARLHSLNVQSLQLEGYGRGAGYCKRQVSTWIEQYKAVAHQDILAMNQLFHWLMKNLPDNDNEENLIHGDYKPDNIVFHPTESRVIAVLDWELSTIGHPLSDLAHLSGFYFWPRTVPMLNQSSYFQENIGIPSMEEMISIYCRCRGINSILPNWNFFIALAYFKMASIAQGVYRRYLQGNNASENSFMFAKIVQPLAETGLQLSKRTFGTTPPQIDTSQQFFVQSKTGQEVLIRMKHFMKQHILPAEKEVIEFYVQNENSVDRWKKPLVIDKLKEMAKAEGLWNLFLPAVSGLSQVDYALIAEETGKCFFAPDVFNCQAPDTGNMEVLHLYGSEKQKQQWLEPLLQGNITSCFCMTEPDVASSDATNIECSIQQDGDSCVINGKKWWSSGAGNPKCTIAIVLGRTKNTSAARYKQHTMVLVPINTPGVEIIRPLSVFGYMDYLHGGHFEIHFNQVRVPATNIILGGCGSLDC
;
A
#
# COMPACT_ATOMS: atom_id res chain seq x y z
N MET A 1 -2.26 5.72 40.21
CA MET A 1 -2.00 4.35 39.73
C MET A 1 -2.42 4.32 38.27
N MET A 2 -1.57 3.87 37.35
CA MET A 2 -1.88 3.80 35.92
C MET A 2 -1.76 2.35 35.47
N GLU A 3 -2.51 1.98 34.42
CA GLU A 3 -2.35 0.69 33.76
C GLU A 3 -0.97 0.61 33.08
N HIS A 4 -0.30 -0.53 33.21
CA HIS A 4 0.95 -0.78 32.49
C HIS A 4 0.62 -1.34 31.10
N VAL A 5 0.81 -0.52 30.06
CA VAL A 5 0.52 -0.88 28.67
C VAL A 5 1.79 -1.33 27.96
N GLN A 6 1.83 -2.58 27.48
CA GLN A 6 2.97 -3.15 26.77
C GLN A 6 2.79 -3.01 25.25
N GLY A 7 3.72 -2.35 24.57
CA GLY A 7 3.63 -2.10 23.12
C GLY A 7 4.92 -1.59 22.48
N ARG A 8 4.83 -1.16 21.22
CA ARG A 8 5.93 -0.58 20.43
C ARG A 8 5.87 0.94 20.49
N ILE A 9 7.02 1.58 20.65
CA ILE A 9 7.16 3.05 20.60
C ILE A 9 8.20 3.39 19.55
N PHE A 10 7.84 4.25 18.60
CA PHE A 10 8.73 4.66 17.52
C PHE A 10 9.27 6.07 17.78
N ARG A 11 10.59 6.20 17.89
CA ARG A 11 11.23 7.51 18.14
C ARG A 11 11.59 8.28 16.87
N ASP A 12 11.53 7.62 15.73
CA ASP A 12 11.89 8.17 14.43
C ASP A 12 10.64 8.25 13.54
N PHE A 13 10.43 9.39 12.91
CA PHE A 13 9.32 9.62 11.97
C PHE A 13 9.44 8.73 10.72
N THR A 14 10.61 8.24 10.36
CA THR A 14 10.78 7.29 9.24
C THR A 14 10.27 5.88 9.56
N ILE A 15 10.09 5.56 10.84
CA ILE A 15 9.66 4.24 11.34
C ILE A 15 10.50 3.13 10.69
N PRO A 16 11.79 3.02 11.05
CA PRO A 16 12.68 2.02 10.46
C PRO A 16 12.30 0.61 10.93
N GLY A 17 12.62 -0.40 10.12
CA GLY A 17 12.43 -1.82 10.47
C GLY A 17 11.01 -2.37 10.25
N VAL A 18 10.11 -1.63 9.61
CA VAL A 18 8.78 -2.11 9.18
C VAL A 18 8.63 -2.03 7.66
N SER A 19 7.71 -2.83 7.09
CA SER A 19 7.41 -2.79 5.65
C SER A 19 6.74 -1.48 5.24
N PRO A 20 6.80 -1.06 3.96
CA PRO A 20 6.09 0.14 3.50
C PRO A 20 4.58 0.11 3.75
N ALA A 21 3.93 -1.06 3.62
CA ALA A 21 2.51 -1.21 3.88
C ALA A 21 2.19 -1.03 5.38
N GLU A 22 3.01 -1.65 6.25
CA GLU A 22 2.87 -1.50 7.70
C GLU A 22 3.12 -0.06 8.14
N ARG A 23 4.12 0.61 7.56
CA ARG A 23 4.42 2.04 7.80
C ARG A 23 3.22 2.92 7.48
N SER A 24 2.58 2.70 6.32
CA SER A 24 1.39 3.44 5.92
C SER A 24 0.25 3.22 6.92
N ALA A 25 0.02 1.97 7.32
CA ALA A 25 -0.99 1.63 8.33
C ALA A 25 -0.72 2.28 9.70
N ILE A 26 0.54 2.35 10.14
CA ILE A 26 0.92 3.02 11.39
C ILE A 26 0.62 4.53 11.32
N TYR A 27 0.97 5.18 10.21
CA TYR A 27 0.65 6.60 10.00
C TYR A 27 -0.86 6.86 9.97
N VAL A 28 -1.62 6.00 9.28
CA VAL A 28 -3.08 6.08 9.27
C VAL A 28 -3.64 5.95 10.69
N ALA A 29 -3.22 4.94 11.46
CA ALA A 29 -3.69 4.73 12.82
C ALA A 29 -3.37 5.91 13.75
N MET A 30 -2.19 6.52 13.58
CA MET A 30 -1.77 7.72 14.33
C MET A 30 -2.67 8.92 14.01
N ILE A 31 -2.97 9.17 12.74
CA ILE A 31 -3.83 10.29 12.31
C ILE A 31 -5.30 10.06 12.70
N GLU A 32 -5.80 8.84 12.54
CA GLU A 32 -7.14 8.47 12.99
C GLU A 32 -7.31 8.68 14.49
N THR A 33 -6.30 8.31 15.28
CA THR A 33 -6.33 8.51 16.74
C THR A 33 -6.35 10.00 17.09
N LEU A 34 -5.55 10.83 16.41
CA LEU A 34 -5.58 12.28 16.60
C LEU A 34 -6.94 12.89 16.24
N ALA A 35 -7.52 12.43 15.12
CA ALA A 35 -8.85 12.86 14.71
C ALA A 35 -9.92 12.48 15.74
N ARG A 36 -9.88 11.24 16.27
CA ARG A 36 -10.80 10.78 17.32
C ARG A 36 -10.64 11.60 18.61
N LEU A 37 -9.40 11.87 19.02
CA LEU A 37 -9.10 12.73 20.18
C LEU A 37 -9.78 14.09 20.02
N HIS A 38 -9.60 14.73 18.88
CA HIS A 38 -10.18 16.04 18.63
C HIS A 38 -11.71 16.00 18.36
N SER A 39 -12.29 14.83 18.08
CA SER A 39 -13.74 14.65 17.95
C SER A 39 -14.45 14.43 19.29
N LEU A 40 -13.71 14.30 20.40
CA LEU A 40 -14.34 14.13 21.72
C LEU A 40 -15.12 15.38 22.11
N ASN A 41 -16.33 15.17 22.64
CA ASN A 41 -17.13 16.27 23.19
C ASN A 41 -16.60 16.64 24.58
N VAL A 42 -15.87 17.75 24.67
CA VAL A 42 -15.25 18.25 25.92
C VAL A 42 -16.28 18.40 27.05
N GLN A 43 -17.51 18.83 26.75
CA GLN A 43 -18.58 18.97 27.75
C GLN A 43 -18.98 17.63 28.38
N SER A 44 -18.90 16.55 27.60
CA SER A 44 -19.21 15.19 28.09
C SER A 44 -18.10 14.56 28.93
N LEU A 45 -16.87 15.08 28.85
CA LEU A 45 -15.69 14.53 29.53
C LEU A 45 -15.51 15.04 30.97
N GLN A 46 -16.37 15.95 31.44
CA GLN A 46 -16.26 16.56 32.78
C GLN A 46 -14.91 17.26 33.02
N LEU A 47 -14.30 17.81 31.96
CA LEU A 47 -13.02 18.54 31.99
C LEU A 47 -13.21 20.05 32.15
N GLU A 48 -14.19 20.47 32.94
CA GLU A 48 -14.47 21.88 33.17
C GLU A 48 -13.27 22.59 33.81
N GLY A 49 -12.86 23.72 33.23
CA GLY A 49 -11.70 24.49 33.70
C GLY A 49 -10.33 23.91 33.31
N TYR A 50 -10.27 22.80 32.57
CA TYR A 50 -8.99 22.21 32.11
C TYR A 50 -8.19 23.12 31.15
N GLY A 51 -8.89 23.99 30.42
CA GLY A 51 -8.27 24.97 29.54
C GLY A 51 -9.13 26.23 29.41
N ARG A 52 -8.58 27.26 28.77
CA ARG A 52 -9.25 28.56 28.60
C ARG A 52 -10.09 28.68 27.31
N GLY A 53 -10.15 27.63 26.50
CA GLY A 53 -11.03 27.57 25.32
C GLY A 53 -10.75 28.63 24.25
N ALA A 54 -11.78 29.36 23.82
CA ALA A 54 -11.74 30.39 22.79
C ALA A 54 -10.60 31.41 22.93
N GLY A 55 -10.03 31.88 21.82
CA GLY A 55 -8.86 32.78 21.79
C GLY A 55 -7.53 32.06 21.97
N TYR A 56 -7.49 30.75 21.68
CA TYR A 56 -6.31 29.90 21.85
C TYR A 56 -5.13 30.39 21.00
N CYS A 57 -5.32 30.63 19.70
CA CYS A 57 -4.26 31.06 18.79
C CYS A 57 -3.62 32.38 19.24
N LYS A 58 -4.43 33.39 19.58
CA LYS A 58 -3.91 34.68 20.05
C LYS A 58 -3.09 34.54 21.33
N ARG A 59 -3.56 33.73 22.28
CA ARG A 59 -2.83 33.44 23.52
C ARG A 59 -1.53 32.71 23.25
N GLN A 60 -1.54 31.69 22.39
CA GLN A 60 -0.32 30.96 22.04
C GLN A 60 0.71 31.91 21.44
N VAL A 61 0.36 32.69 20.41
CA VAL A 61 1.30 33.63 19.78
C VAL A 61 1.87 34.61 20.80
N SER A 62 1.01 35.22 21.63
CA SER A 62 1.44 36.21 22.64
C SER A 62 2.37 35.58 23.69
N THR A 63 2.00 34.41 24.20
CA THR A 63 2.79 33.68 25.22
C THR A 63 4.16 33.30 24.67
N TRP A 64 4.22 32.75 23.46
CA TRP A 64 5.49 32.33 22.84
C TRP A 64 6.37 33.53 22.45
N ILE A 65 5.80 34.68 22.10
CA ILE A 65 6.55 35.94 21.93
C ILE A 65 7.22 36.36 23.25
N GLU A 66 6.46 36.39 24.34
CA GLU A 66 6.99 36.75 25.65
C GLU A 66 8.09 35.79 26.10
N GLN A 67 7.84 34.48 25.96
CA GLN A 67 8.81 33.44 26.29
C GLN A 67 10.09 33.57 25.45
N TYR A 68 9.98 33.71 24.12
CA TYR A 68 11.14 33.90 23.26
C TYR A 68 11.93 35.16 23.63
N LYS A 69 11.26 36.31 23.80
CA LYS A 69 11.92 37.58 24.15
C LYS A 69 12.66 37.50 25.49
N ALA A 70 12.12 36.76 26.46
CA ALA A 70 12.77 36.57 27.76
C ALA A 70 14.08 35.78 27.68
N VAL A 71 14.21 34.88 26.68
CA VAL A 71 15.38 34.00 26.53
C VAL A 71 16.29 34.34 25.33
N ALA A 72 15.86 35.27 24.47
CA ALA A 72 16.64 35.71 23.31
C ALA A 72 17.94 36.37 23.76
N HIS A 73 19.04 35.99 23.12
CA HIS A 73 20.39 36.48 23.43
C HIS A 73 20.97 37.32 22.27
N GLN A 74 20.40 37.19 21.08
CA GLN A 74 20.75 37.93 19.88
C GLN A 74 19.48 38.22 19.08
N ASP A 75 19.54 39.22 18.22
CA ASP A 75 18.42 39.53 17.34
C ASP A 75 18.42 38.57 16.14
N ILE A 76 17.31 37.86 15.95
CA ILE A 76 17.12 36.95 14.81
C ILE A 76 15.99 37.53 13.96
N LEU A 77 16.36 38.15 12.84
CA LEU A 77 15.43 38.85 11.95
C LEU A 77 14.25 37.95 11.53
N ALA A 78 14.51 36.68 11.21
CA ALA A 78 13.48 35.71 10.83
C ALA A 78 12.46 35.46 11.95
N MET A 79 12.90 35.37 13.22
CA MET A 79 11.98 35.23 14.37
C MET A 79 11.10 36.48 14.52
N ASN A 80 11.70 37.66 14.39
CA ASN A 80 10.94 38.91 14.45
C ASN A 80 9.88 38.99 13.36
N GLN A 81 10.25 38.67 12.12
CA GLN A 81 9.31 38.67 11.01
C GLN A 81 8.20 37.63 11.19
N LEU A 82 8.54 36.44 11.70
CA LEU A 82 7.59 35.36 11.92
C LEU A 82 6.54 35.72 12.97
N PHE A 83 6.93 36.24 14.14
CA PHE A 83 5.93 36.57 15.16
C PHE A 83 5.08 37.79 14.79
N HIS A 84 5.64 38.79 14.09
CA HIS A 84 4.85 39.91 13.57
C HIS A 84 3.81 39.43 12.55
N TRP A 85 4.21 38.48 11.69
CA TRP A 85 3.29 37.87 10.75
C TRP A 85 2.20 37.08 11.47
N LEU A 86 2.54 36.26 12.48
CA LEU A 86 1.56 35.50 13.27
C LEU A 86 0.55 36.41 13.96
N MET A 87 1.00 37.50 14.59
CA MET A 87 0.10 38.46 15.24
C MET A 87 -0.84 39.18 14.25
N LYS A 88 -0.38 39.42 13.02
CA LYS A 88 -1.18 40.08 11.97
C LYS A 88 -2.17 39.13 11.29
N ASN A 89 -1.89 37.82 11.27
CA ASN A 89 -2.67 36.82 10.53
C ASN A 89 -3.34 35.81 11.47
N LEU A 90 -3.82 36.26 12.63
CA LEU A 90 -4.61 35.42 13.53
C LEU A 90 -5.86 34.91 12.79
N PRO A 91 -6.26 33.64 12.99
CA PRO A 91 -7.49 33.11 12.41
C PRO A 91 -8.73 33.94 12.78
N ASP A 92 -9.60 34.21 11.80
CA ASP A 92 -10.86 34.95 12.03
C ASP A 92 -11.80 34.23 13.02
N ASN A 93 -11.75 32.90 13.04
CA ASN A 93 -12.48 32.05 13.98
C ASN A 93 -11.48 31.26 14.86
N ASP A 94 -11.28 31.72 16.09
CA ASP A 94 -10.40 31.10 17.10
C ASP A 94 -11.21 30.56 18.29
N ASN A 95 -12.45 30.12 18.02
CA ASN A 95 -13.40 29.67 19.05
C ASN A 95 -13.54 28.15 19.14
N GLU A 96 -12.74 27.38 18.41
CA GLU A 96 -12.74 25.91 18.54
C GLU A 96 -12.17 25.49 19.90
N GLU A 97 -12.93 24.67 20.62
CA GLU A 97 -12.63 24.20 21.98
C GLU A 97 -12.56 22.67 22.01
N ASN A 98 -11.43 22.12 21.56
CA ASN A 98 -11.19 20.68 21.55
C ASN A 98 -10.10 20.32 22.57
N LEU A 99 -10.17 19.10 23.09
CA LEU A 99 -9.05 18.53 23.84
C LEU A 99 -7.88 18.34 22.87
N ILE A 100 -6.77 19.01 23.13
CA ILE A 100 -5.53 18.88 22.37
C ILE A 100 -4.44 18.29 23.27
N HIS A 101 -3.58 17.47 22.69
CA HIS A 101 -2.44 16.85 23.35
C HIS A 101 -1.29 17.85 23.59
N GLY A 102 -1.04 18.76 22.64
CA GLY A 102 -0.01 19.79 22.73
C GLY A 102 1.40 19.35 22.30
N ASP A 103 1.70 18.05 22.38
CA ASP A 103 2.95 17.44 21.91
C ASP A 103 2.71 16.06 21.26
N TYR A 104 1.78 16.01 20.28
CA TYR A 104 1.41 14.76 19.63
C TYR A 104 2.44 14.34 18.58
N LYS A 105 3.16 13.24 18.82
CA LYS A 105 4.22 12.72 17.94
C LYS A 105 4.48 11.21 18.20
N PRO A 106 5.15 10.48 17.28
CA PRO A 106 5.25 9.02 17.33
C PRO A 106 5.84 8.43 18.62
N ASP A 107 6.77 9.13 19.28
CA ASP A 107 7.41 8.71 20.53
C ASP A 107 6.49 8.82 21.75
N ASN A 108 5.41 9.60 21.65
CA ASN A 108 4.37 9.71 22.66
C ASN A 108 3.19 8.76 22.39
N ILE A 109 3.35 7.80 21.47
CA ILE A 109 2.29 6.87 21.07
C ILE A 109 2.77 5.44 21.26
N VAL A 110 1.96 4.65 21.96
CA VAL A 110 2.17 3.20 22.10
C VAL A 110 1.31 2.48 21.07
N PHE A 111 1.97 1.72 20.20
CA PHE A 111 1.34 0.83 19.24
C PHE A 111 1.28 -0.60 19.78
N HIS A 112 0.33 -1.39 19.28
CA HIS A 112 0.24 -2.81 19.62
C HIS A 112 1.55 -3.56 19.26
N PRO A 113 1.97 -4.59 20.04
CA PRO A 113 3.19 -5.34 19.79
C PRO A 113 3.32 -5.91 18.36
N THR A 114 2.20 -6.28 17.73
CA THR A 114 2.18 -6.97 16.42
C THR A 114 1.26 -6.33 15.38
N GLU A 115 0.42 -5.37 15.77
CA GLU A 115 -0.59 -4.77 14.88
C GLU A 115 -0.34 -3.28 14.70
N SER A 116 -0.74 -2.72 13.54
CA SER A 116 -0.68 -1.29 13.26
C SER A 116 -1.87 -0.53 13.87
N ARG A 117 -2.03 -0.63 15.20
CA ARG A 117 -3.06 0.10 15.95
C ARG A 117 -2.46 0.80 17.17
N VAL A 118 -2.98 1.99 17.46
CA VAL A 118 -2.64 2.72 18.69
C VAL A 118 -3.36 2.10 19.87
N ILE A 119 -2.64 1.91 20.98
CA ILE A 119 -3.18 1.34 22.23
C ILE A 119 -3.08 2.31 23.42
N ALA A 120 -2.17 3.29 23.37
CA ALA A 120 -2.12 4.39 24.33
C ALA A 120 -1.45 5.64 23.74
N VAL A 121 -1.80 6.80 24.28
CA VAL A 121 -1.14 8.08 24.05
C VAL A 121 -0.56 8.54 25.39
N LEU A 122 0.71 8.94 25.41
CA LEU A 122 1.52 9.26 26.59
C LEU A 122 1.79 10.76 26.69
N ASP A 123 2.30 11.22 27.84
CA ASP A 123 2.83 12.58 28.03
C ASP A 123 1.83 13.72 27.83
N TRP A 124 0.69 13.61 28.52
CA TRP A 124 -0.41 14.58 28.54
C TRP A 124 -0.11 15.90 29.27
N GLU A 125 1.13 16.15 29.72
CA GLU A 125 1.46 17.31 30.57
C GLU A 125 1.25 18.66 29.89
N LEU A 126 1.32 18.70 28.56
CA LEU A 126 1.09 19.91 27.74
C LEU A 126 -0.34 20.00 27.18
N SER A 127 -1.18 19.02 27.50
CA SER A 127 -2.54 18.96 26.97
C SER A 127 -3.43 20.03 27.60
N THR A 128 -4.38 20.53 26.82
CA THR A 128 -5.30 21.58 27.25
C THR A 128 -6.54 21.61 26.34
N ILE A 129 -7.44 22.57 26.58
CA ILE A 129 -8.52 22.90 25.64
C ILE A 129 -8.04 24.00 24.71
N GLY A 130 -8.04 23.72 23.41
CA GLY A 130 -7.53 24.63 22.40
C GLY A 130 -7.90 24.25 20.97
N HIS A 131 -7.21 24.86 20.01
CA HIS A 131 -7.50 24.70 18.60
C HIS A 131 -6.86 23.41 18.05
N PRO A 132 -7.65 22.47 17.47
CA PRO A 132 -7.17 21.13 17.12
C PRO A 132 -6.11 21.13 16.01
N LEU A 133 -6.14 22.10 15.10
CA LEU A 133 -5.11 22.24 14.06
C LEU A 133 -3.70 22.52 14.61
N SER A 134 -3.57 22.94 15.87
CA SER A 134 -2.27 23.11 16.52
C SER A 134 -1.51 21.78 16.60
N ASP A 135 -2.18 20.69 16.99
CA ASP A 135 -1.54 19.38 17.10
C ASP A 135 -1.28 18.76 15.73
N LEU A 136 -2.23 18.90 14.80
CA LEU A 136 -2.05 18.41 13.43
C LEU A 136 -0.87 19.09 12.73
N ALA A 137 -0.71 20.40 12.94
CA ALA A 137 0.42 21.16 12.40
C ALA A 137 1.74 20.79 13.08
N HIS A 138 1.75 20.56 14.40
CA HIS A 138 2.92 20.06 15.11
C HIS A 138 3.38 18.72 14.55
N LEU A 139 2.45 17.77 14.40
CA LEU A 139 2.73 16.46 13.82
C LEU A 139 3.23 16.57 12.38
N SER A 140 2.68 17.49 11.57
CA SER A 140 3.09 17.69 10.17
C SER A 140 4.44 18.42 10.01
N GLY A 141 5.05 18.88 11.10
CA GLY A 141 6.32 19.61 11.07
C GLY A 141 7.46 18.82 10.45
N PHE A 142 7.46 17.48 10.51
CA PHE A 142 8.57 16.69 9.99
C PHE A 142 8.77 16.80 8.46
N TYR A 143 7.71 17.08 7.67
CA TYR A 143 7.83 17.20 6.20
C TYR A 143 8.69 18.38 5.75
N PHE A 144 8.81 19.42 6.57
CA PHE A 144 9.49 20.66 6.20
C PHE A 144 10.73 20.90 7.04
N TRP A 145 11.28 19.86 7.69
CA TRP A 145 12.46 20.02 8.55
C TRP A 145 13.62 20.70 7.79
N PRO A 146 14.29 21.73 8.38
CA PRO A 146 15.34 22.46 7.67
C PRO A 146 16.51 21.55 7.29
N ARG A 147 16.84 21.51 6.00
CA ARG A 147 17.95 20.68 5.47
C ARG A 147 19.32 21.06 6.05
N THR A 148 19.45 22.25 6.60
CA THR A 148 20.68 22.81 7.19
C THR A 148 20.96 22.35 8.61
N VAL A 149 20.07 21.56 9.24
CA VAL A 149 20.22 21.06 10.62
C VAL A 149 20.55 19.56 10.60
N PRO A 150 21.82 19.15 10.87
CA PRO A 150 22.26 17.77 10.69
C PRO A 150 21.79 16.77 11.76
N MET A 151 21.31 17.25 12.92
CA MET A 151 21.13 16.38 14.11
C MET A 151 19.98 15.38 14.03
N LEU A 152 19.06 15.49 13.06
CA LEU A 152 17.94 14.57 12.87
C LEU A 152 17.84 14.03 11.44
N ASN A 153 18.78 14.41 10.56
CA ASN A 153 18.64 14.21 9.11
C ASN A 153 19.64 13.17 8.58
N GLN A 154 19.69 11.98 9.22
CA GLN A 154 20.30 10.80 8.59
C GLN A 154 19.41 10.21 7.47
N SER A 155 18.18 10.71 7.32
CA SER A 155 17.13 10.18 6.44
C SER A 155 16.99 10.88 5.08
N SER A 156 18.03 11.57 4.60
CA SER A 156 18.08 12.10 3.23
C SER A 156 18.80 11.15 2.24
N TYR A 157 18.78 9.83 2.51
CA TYR A 157 19.06 8.82 1.48
C TYR A 157 17.73 8.43 0.81
N PHE A 158 17.71 8.58 -0.51
CA PHE A 158 16.58 8.47 -1.46
C PHE A 158 15.86 7.11 -1.52
N GLN A 159 15.90 6.26 -0.48
CA GLN A 159 15.34 4.91 -0.51
C GLN A 159 14.25 4.60 0.55
N GLU A 160 14.03 5.46 1.56
CA GLU A 160 13.23 5.06 2.74
C GLU A 160 11.85 5.70 2.93
N ASN A 161 11.41 6.67 2.11
CA ASN A 161 10.07 7.30 2.28
C ASN A 161 8.89 6.48 1.71
N ILE A 162 9.15 5.28 1.16
CA ILE A 162 8.09 4.42 0.61
C ILE A 162 7.15 4.01 1.76
N GLY A 163 5.86 4.32 1.63
CA GLY A 163 4.85 3.99 2.65
C GLY A 163 4.63 5.05 3.74
N ILE A 164 5.30 6.20 3.71
CA ILE A 164 4.87 7.37 4.50
C ILE A 164 3.85 8.15 3.66
N PRO A 165 2.62 8.41 4.13
CA PRO A 165 1.65 9.21 3.39
C PRO A 165 2.19 10.61 3.10
N SER A 166 1.74 11.25 2.03
CA SER A 166 1.93 12.69 1.83
C SER A 166 1.19 13.49 2.91
N MET A 167 1.60 14.75 3.11
CA MET A 167 0.91 15.64 4.04
C MET A 167 -0.56 15.83 3.64
N GLU A 168 -0.82 15.91 2.33
CA GLU A 168 -2.16 16.04 1.76
C GLU A 168 -3.02 14.80 2.09
N GLU A 169 -2.46 13.60 2.00
CA GLU A 169 -3.14 12.36 2.41
C GLU A 169 -3.42 12.34 3.92
N MET A 170 -2.47 12.76 4.76
CA MET A 170 -2.69 12.84 6.22
C MET A 170 -3.81 13.83 6.56
N ILE A 171 -3.81 15.02 5.96
CA ILE A 171 -4.88 16.01 6.14
C ILE A 171 -6.22 15.42 5.68
N SER A 172 -6.24 14.74 4.54
CA SER A 172 -7.44 14.07 4.00
C SER A 172 -8.00 13.01 4.96
N ILE A 173 -7.14 12.13 5.50
CA ILE A 173 -7.53 11.13 6.50
C ILE A 173 -8.10 11.82 7.74
N TYR A 174 -7.39 12.82 8.26
CA TYR A 174 -7.81 13.57 9.44
C TYR A 174 -9.19 14.23 9.24
N CYS A 175 -9.39 14.95 8.14
CA CYS A 175 -10.64 15.64 7.85
C CYS A 175 -11.80 14.67 7.68
N ARG A 176 -11.57 13.56 6.97
CA ARG A 176 -12.57 12.49 6.81
C ARG A 176 -12.98 11.88 8.15
N CYS A 177 -12.04 11.59 9.05
CA CYS A 177 -12.33 11.03 10.37
C CYS A 177 -13.03 12.04 11.30
N ARG A 178 -12.74 13.34 11.15
CA ARG A 178 -13.40 14.45 11.86
C ARG A 178 -14.78 14.80 11.27
N GLY A 179 -15.08 14.40 10.04
CA GLY A 179 -16.27 14.84 9.31
C GLY A 179 -16.23 16.33 8.92
N ILE A 180 -15.05 16.90 8.69
CA ILE A 180 -14.85 18.31 8.31
C ILE A 180 -14.33 18.43 6.87
N ASN A 181 -14.34 19.66 6.33
CA ASN A 181 -13.84 19.92 4.98
C ASN A 181 -12.33 19.64 4.88
N SER A 182 -11.88 19.09 3.76
CA SER A 182 -10.46 18.87 3.45
C SER A 182 -9.67 20.18 3.35
N ILE A 183 -10.37 21.29 3.05
CA ILE A 183 -9.78 22.63 3.07
C ILE A 183 -9.73 23.13 4.51
N LEU A 184 -8.53 23.05 5.10
CA LEU A 184 -8.25 23.61 6.42
C LEU A 184 -7.99 25.12 6.30
N PRO A 185 -8.90 25.99 6.80
CA PRO A 185 -8.66 27.42 6.81
C PRO A 185 -7.47 27.75 7.70
N ASN A 186 -6.69 28.77 7.33
CA ASN A 186 -5.55 29.23 8.12
C ASN A 186 -4.46 28.17 8.40
N TRP A 187 -4.37 27.09 7.62
CA TRP A 187 -3.35 26.05 7.81
C TRP A 187 -1.92 26.58 7.90
N ASN A 188 -1.58 27.55 7.03
CA ASN A 188 -0.29 28.24 7.05
C ASN A 188 0.02 28.87 8.40
N PHE A 189 -1.01 29.43 9.06
CA PHE A 189 -0.86 30.02 10.38
C PHE A 189 -0.48 28.95 11.41
N PHE A 190 -1.16 27.80 11.41
CA PHE A 190 -0.86 26.72 12.36
C PHE A 190 0.53 26.10 12.14
N ILE A 191 0.93 25.88 10.89
CA ILE A 191 2.28 25.40 10.57
C ILE A 191 3.34 26.44 10.96
N ALA A 192 3.14 27.71 10.62
CA ALA A 192 4.04 28.79 11.02
C ALA A 192 4.15 28.91 12.55
N LEU A 193 3.03 28.75 13.27
CA LEU A 193 2.99 28.74 14.72
C LEU A 193 3.76 27.54 15.29
N ALA A 194 3.61 26.34 14.72
CA ALA A 194 4.36 25.17 15.16
C ALA A 194 5.89 25.39 15.05
N TYR A 195 6.35 25.94 13.92
CA TYR A 195 7.77 26.29 13.75
C TYR A 195 8.24 27.39 14.69
N PHE A 196 7.40 28.40 14.94
CA PHE A 196 7.70 29.44 15.91
C PHE A 196 7.86 28.89 17.33
N LYS A 197 6.98 27.96 17.72
CA LYS A 197 7.07 27.23 19.01
C LYS A 197 8.37 26.43 19.10
N MET A 198 8.68 25.63 18.07
CA MET A 198 9.92 24.83 18.05
C MET A 198 11.17 25.71 18.14
N ALA A 199 11.22 26.82 17.39
CA ALA A 199 12.34 27.77 17.44
C ALA A 199 12.47 28.43 18.83
N SER A 200 11.36 28.77 19.46
CA SER A 200 11.32 29.36 20.80
C SER A 200 11.78 28.38 21.87
N ILE A 201 11.37 27.11 21.79
CA ILE A 201 11.82 26.03 22.67
C ILE A 201 13.33 25.82 22.50
N ALA A 202 13.81 25.73 21.26
CA ALA A 202 15.23 25.62 20.96
C ALA A 202 16.05 26.77 21.54
N GLN A 203 15.53 28.01 21.44
CA GLN A 203 16.16 29.19 22.04
C GLN A 203 16.19 29.10 23.57
N GLY A 204 15.12 28.60 24.21
CA GLY A 204 15.08 28.40 25.66
C GLY A 204 16.04 27.32 26.15
N VAL A 205 16.22 26.24 25.39
CA VAL A 205 17.25 25.20 25.67
C VAL A 205 18.64 25.82 25.56
N TYR A 206 18.90 26.57 24.49
CA TYR A 206 20.20 27.20 24.30
C TYR A 206 20.51 28.26 25.36
N ARG A 207 19.51 29.05 25.80
CA ARG A 207 19.68 30.01 26.90
C ARG A 207 20.05 29.34 28.21
N ARG A 208 19.42 28.21 28.54
CA ARG A 208 19.77 27.40 29.73
C ARG A 208 21.21 26.87 29.66
N TYR A 209 21.67 26.48 28.48
CA TYR A 209 23.07 26.14 28.25
C TYR A 209 24.01 27.33 28.52
N LEU A 210 23.71 28.53 28.01
CA LEU A 210 24.49 29.73 28.29
C LEU A 210 24.54 30.09 29.79
N GLN A 211 23.52 29.69 30.55
CA GLN A 211 23.43 29.90 32.00
C GLN A 211 24.07 28.76 32.81
N GLY A 212 24.64 27.75 32.16
CA GLY A 212 25.24 26.58 32.83
C GLY A 212 24.24 25.62 33.48
N ASN A 213 22.96 25.69 33.09
CA ASN A 213 21.86 24.88 33.63
C ASN A 213 21.30 23.91 32.57
N ASN A 214 22.18 23.24 31.81
CA ASN A 214 21.81 22.33 30.73
C ASN A 214 21.56 20.89 31.22
N ALA A 215 20.51 20.27 30.70
CA ALA A 215 20.19 18.87 30.96
C ALA A 215 20.96 17.88 30.06
N SER A 216 21.59 18.35 28.97
CA SER A 216 22.34 17.50 28.02
C SER A 216 23.58 18.18 27.46
N GLU A 217 24.60 17.38 27.12
CA GLU A 217 25.86 17.85 26.51
C GLU A 217 25.67 18.48 25.13
N ASN A 218 24.62 18.07 24.40
CA ASN A 218 24.32 18.58 23.04
C ASN A 218 23.53 19.90 23.03
N SER A 219 23.23 20.49 24.20
CA SER A 219 22.38 21.69 24.29
C SER A 219 22.95 22.92 23.56
N PHE A 220 24.26 22.99 23.32
CA PHE A 220 24.90 24.07 22.55
C PHE A 220 24.52 24.07 21.06
N MET A 221 24.18 22.89 20.51
CA MET A 221 23.84 22.73 19.09
C MET A 221 22.55 23.44 18.73
N PHE A 222 21.64 23.65 19.69
CA PHE A 222 20.36 24.33 19.49
C PHE A 222 20.52 25.78 19.01
N ALA A 223 21.64 26.46 19.30
CA ALA A 223 21.95 27.78 18.76
C ALA A 223 21.86 27.82 17.23
N LYS A 224 22.29 26.74 16.57
CA LYS A 224 22.32 26.60 15.11
C LYS A 224 20.98 26.19 14.52
N ILE A 225 19.98 25.92 15.35
CA ILE A 225 18.66 25.40 14.95
C ILE A 225 17.59 26.51 14.98
N VAL A 226 17.70 27.47 15.89
CA VAL A 226 16.69 28.54 16.08
C VAL A 226 16.43 29.31 14.78
N GLN A 227 17.48 29.80 14.13
CA GLN A 227 17.33 30.60 12.91
C GLN A 227 16.75 29.78 11.73
N PRO A 228 17.26 28.58 11.39
CA PRO A 228 16.65 27.75 10.36
C PRO A 228 15.18 27.43 10.59
N LEU A 229 14.77 27.11 11.83
CA LEU A 229 13.36 26.86 12.14
C LEU A 229 12.49 28.11 11.93
N ALA A 230 12.99 29.28 12.34
CA ALA A 230 12.30 30.56 12.14
C ALA A 230 12.15 30.91 10.65
N GLU A 231 13.21 30.71 9.87
CA GLU A 231 13.20 30.93 8.42
C GLU A 231 12.22 29.99 7.71
N THR A 232 12.21 28.70 8.08
CA THR A 232 11.24 27.75 7.55
C THR A 232 9.82 28.14 7.91
N GLY A 233 9.53 28.47 9.18
CA GLY A 233 8.21 28.94 9.59
C GLY A 233 7.74 30.16 8.80
N LEU A 234 8.63 31.13 8.57
CA LEU A 234 8.34 32.32 7.77
C LEU A 234 8.12 31.99 6.29
N GLN A 235 8.89 31.07 5.71
CA GLN A 235 8.68 30.62 4.33
C GLN A 235 7.32 29.93 4.19
N LEU A 236 6.97 29.03 5.11
CA LEU A 236 5.69 28.32 5.10
C LEU A 236 4.52 29.27 5.32
N SER A 237 4.69 30.33 6.14
CA SER A 237 3.65 31.36 6.33
C SER A 237 3.21 32.02 5.01
N LYS A 238 4.15 32.17 4.06
CA LYS A 238 3.94 32.79 2.74
C LYS A 238 3.69 31.78 1.63
N ARG A 239 3.82 30.48 1.92
CA ARG A 239 3.66 29.43 0.93
C ARG A 239 2.19 29.24 0.65
N THR A 240 1.80 29.19 -0.62
CA THR A 240 0.47 28.70 -0.97
C THR A 240 0.47 27.19 -0.76
N PHE A 241 0.02 26.75 0.41
CA PHE A 241 -0.36 25.36 0.58
C PHE A 241 -1.69 25.17 -0.14
N GLY A 242 -1.74 24.21 -1.06
CA GLY A 242 -3.02 23.66 -1.47
C GLY A 242 -3.61 22.93 -0.27
N THR A 243 -4.32 23.63 0.62
CA THR A 243 -5.24 22.98 1.56
C THR A 243 -6.51 22.54 0.83
N THR A 244 -6.76 23.11 -0.34
CA THR A 244 -7.44 22.41 -1.41
C THR A 244 -6.65 21.12 -1.67
N PRO A 245 -7.22 19.90 -1.45
CA PRO A 245 -6.78 18.78 -2.27
C PRO A 245 -6.78 19.30 -3.71
N PRO A 246 -5.79 18.95 -4.56
CA PRO A 246 -5.67 19.49 -5.91
C PRO A 246 -7.06 19.63 -6.49
N GLN A 247 -7.53 20.88 -6.72
CA GLN A 247 -8.97 21.22 -6.85
C GLN A 247 -9.77 20.00 -7.24
N ILE A 248 -10.62 19.48 -6.33
CA ILE A 248 -11.71 18.62 -6.76
C ILE A 248 -12.56 19.51 -7.65
N ASP A 249 -12.15 19.59 -8.92
CA ASP A 249 -13.03 19.78 -10.03
C ASP A 249 -14.25 18.95 -9.68
N THR A 250 -15.45 19.50 -9.76
CA THR A 250 -16.66 18.66 -9.68
C THR A 250 -16.70 17.61 -10.82
N SER A 251 -15.64 17.55 -11.64
CA SER A 251 -15.17 16.49 -12.53
C SER A 251 -14.20 15.42 -11.93
N GLN A 252 -13.56 15.64 -10.78
CA GLN A 252 -12.52 14.76 -10.20
C GLN A 252 -13.12 13.45 -9.67
N GLN A 253 -13.21 12.53 -10.62
CA GLN A 253 -13.37 11.10 -10.41
C GLN A 253 -12.38 10.62 -9.34
N PHE A 254 -12.84 10.00 -8.26
CA PHE A 254 -11.99 9.29 -7.26
C PHE A 254 -11.13 8.16 -7.88
N PHE A 255 -11.22 7.98 -9.19
CA PHE A 255 -10.55 7.01 -10.05
C PHE A 255 -9.79 7.74 -11.18
N VAL A 256 -9.07 8.82 -10.87
CA VAL A 256 -8.23 9.47 -11.90
C VAL A 256 -7.08 8.55 -12.26
N GLN A 257 -7.03 8.17 -13.54
CA GLN A 257 -5.93 7.43 -14.11
C GLN A 257 -4.62 8.23 -13.97
N SER A 258 -3.54 7.58 -13.53
CA SER A 258 -2.22 8.18 -13.45
C SER A 258 -1.73 8.61 -14.83
N LYS A 259 -0.78 9.57 -14.90
CA LYS A 259 -0.19 9.99 -16.18
C LYS A 259 0.42 8.80 -16.93
N THR A 260 1.13 7.92 -16.22
CA THR A 260 1.68 6.68 -16.76
C THR A 260 0.57 5.75 -17.27
N GLY A 261 -0.51 5.58 -16.50
CA GLY A 261 -1.68 4.80 -16.92
C GLY A 261 -2.32 5.34 -18.20
N GLN A 262 -2.49 6.66 -18.31
CA GLN A 262 -3.02 7.32 -19.51
C GLN A 262 -2.12 7.10 -20.73
N GLU A 263 -0.80 7.26 -20.58
CA GLU A 263 0.17 7.03 -21.66
C GLU A 263 0.18 5.57 -22.13
N VAL A 264 0.11 4.61 -21.20
CA VAL A 264 -0.01 3.19 -21.53
C VAL A 264 -1.35 2.90 -22.22
N LEU A 265 -2.46 3.47 -21.73
CA LEU A 265 -3.78 3.27 -22.33
C LEU A 265 -3.86 3.81 -23.77
N ILE A 266 -3.24 4.97 -24.04
CA ILE A 266 -3.18 5.54 -25.40
C ILE A 266 -2.39 4.60 -26.32
N ARG A 267 -1.23 4.10 -25.89
CA ARG A 267 -0.44 3.13 -26.65
C ARG A 267 -1.19 1.82 -26.86
N MET A 268 -1.86 1.32 -25.82
CA MET A 268 -2.72 0.13 -25.88
C MET A 268 -3.80 0.29 -26.96
N LYS A 269 -4.56 1.39 -26.95
CA LYS A 269 -5.59 1.69 -27.95
C LYS A 269 -5.02 1.76 -29.37
N HIS A 270 -3.83 2.33 -29.52
CA HIS A 270 -3.14 2.40 -30.80
C HIS A 270 -2.74 1.01 -31.32
N PHE A 271 -2.09 0.21 -30.46
CA PHE A 271 -1.68 -1.15 -30.76
C PHE A 271 -2.88 -2.05 -31.10
N MET A 272 -3.98 -1.92 -30.32
CA MET A 272 -5.24 -2.60 -30.58
C MET A 272 -5.76 -2.30 -31.99
N LYS A 273 -5.85 -1.02 -32.34
CA LYS A 273 -6.37 -0.58 -33.65
C LYS A 273 -5.48 -0.96 -34.83
N GLN A 274 -4.16 -0.86 -34.67
CA GLN A 274 -3.22 -1.05 -35.78
C GLN A 274 -2.79 -2.50 -36.00
N HIS A 275 -2.77 -3.32 -34.95
CA HIS A 275 -2.15 -4.64 -35.00
C HIS A 275 -3.11 -5.75 -34.61
N ILE A 276 -3.86 -5.60 -33.51
CA ILE A 276 -4.73 -6.68 -32.99
C ILE A 276 -6.02 -6.80 -33.80
N LEU A 277 -6.81 -5.74 -33.91
CA LEU A 277 -8.11 -5.78 -34.60
C LEU A 277 -7.98 -6.21 -36.08
N PRO A 278 -6.97 -5.76 -36.85
CA PRO A 278 -6.77 -6.26 -38.21
C PRO A 278 -6.42 -7.76 -38.30
N ALA A 279 -5.79 -8.32 -37.27
CA ALA A 279 -5.43 -9.74 -37.22
C ALA A 279 -6.60 -10.64 -36.80
N GLU A 280 -7.72 -10.08 -36.34
CA GLU A 280 -8.85 -10.85 -35.79
C GLU A 280 -9.39 -11.87 -36.80
N LYS A 281 -9.55 -11.47 -38.06
CA LYS A 281 -10.02 -12.35 -39.12
C LYS A 281 -9.08 -13.54 -39.34
N GLU A 282 -7.78 -13.30 -39.38
CA GLU A 282 -6.75 -14.36 -39.56
C GLU A 282 -6.79 -15.35 -38.39
N VAL A 283 -6.93 -14.85 -37.15
CA VAL A 283 -7.01 -15.69 -35.95
C VAL A 283 -8.28 -16.55 -35.98
N ILE A 284 -9.43 -16.00 -36.35
CA ILE A 284 -10.68 -16.78 -36.47
C ILE A 284 -10.54 -17.87 -37.54
N GLU A 285 -10.02 -17.51 -38.72
CA GLU A 285 -9.84 -18.46 -39.83
C GLU A 285 -8.93 -19.63 -39.46
N PHE A 286 -7.89 -19.39 -38.65
CA PHE A 286 -7.03 -20.46 -38.14
C PHE A 286 -7.82 -21.53 -37.39
N TYR A 287 -8.70 -21.17 -36.46
CA TYR A 287 -9.45 -22.16 -35.66
C TYR A 287 -10.55 -22.85 -36.47
N VAL A 288 -11.17 -22.16 -37.43
CA VAL A 288 -12.12 -22.79 -38.37
C VAL A 288 -11.41 -23.86 -39.21
N GLN A 289 -10.22 -23.57 -39.72
CA GLN A 289 -9.45 -24.52 -40.54
C GLN A 289 -8.90 -25.70 -39.73
N ASN A 290 -8.60 -25.48 -38.45
CA ASN A 290 -7.99 -26.47 -37.58
C ASN A 290 -8.97 -27.20 -36.65
N GLU A 291 -10.28 -27.02 -36.82
CA GLU A 291 -11.31 -27.57 -35.90
C GLU A 291 -11.14 -29.07 -35.63
N ASN A 292 -10.75 -29.85 -36.65
CA ASN A 292 -10.54 -31.30 -36.55
C ASN A 292 -9.05 -31.72 -36.40
N SER A 293 -8.14 -30.75 -36.30
CA SER A 293 -6.69 -31.00 -36.16
C SER A 293 -6.27 -31.12 -34.69
N VAL A 294 -5.14 -31.78 -34.43
CA VAL A 294 -4.47 -31.71 -33.11
C VAL A 294 -3.97 -30.30 -32.79
N ASP A 295 -3.76 -29.48 -33.82
CA ASP A 295 -3.29 -28.09 -33.69
C ASP A 295 -4.37 -27.14 -33.17
N ARG A 296 -5.62 -27.60 -33.00
CA ARG A 296 -6.72 -26.78 -32.47
C ARG A 296 -6.41 -26.17 -31.11
N TRP A 297 -5.55 -26.80 -30.30
CA TRP A 297 -5.15 -26.29 -28.98
C TRP A 297 -3.90 -25.39 -29.00
N LYS A 298 -3.35 -25.11 -30.18
CA LYS A 298 -2.22 -24.20 -30.38
C LYS A 298 -2.73 -22.82 -30.80
N LYS A 299 -1.86 -21.82 -30.60
CA LYS A 299 -2.11 -20.45 -31.09
C LYS A 299 -1.45 -20.25 -32.46
N PRO A 300 -2.07 -19.47 -33.37
CA PRO A 300 -1.46 -19.16 -34.65
C PRO A 300 -0.21 -18.29 -34.48
N LEU A 301 0.73 -18.38 -35.43
CA LEU A 301 2.02 -17.67 -35.39
C LEU A 301 1.87 -16.14 -35.33
N VAL A 302 0.76 -15.60 -35.85
CA VAL A 302 0.44 -14.17 -35.75
C VAL A 302 0.38 -13.70 -34.29
N ILE A 303 -0.08 -14.54 -33.36
CA ILE A 303 -0.10 -14.21 -31.92
C ILE A 303 1.31 -14.08 -31.38
N ASP A 304 2.23 -15.00 -31.71
CA ASP A 304 3.62 -14.91 -31.26
C ASP A 304 4.31 -13.65 -31.82
N LYS A 305 4.04 -13.29 -33.09
CA LYS A 305 4.53 -12.04 -33.68
C LYS A 305 3.99 -10.81 -32.94
N LEU A 306 2.69 -10.78 -32.64
CA LEU A 306 2.06 -9.69 -31.90
C LEU A 306 2.62 -9.56 -30.48
N LYS A 307 2.89 -10.69 -29.80
CA LYS A 307 3.55 -10.70 -28.48
C LYS A 307 4.92 -10.05 -28.51
N GLU A 308 5.76 -10.38 -29.49
CA GLU A 308 7.10 -9.80 -29.62
C GLU A 308 7.04 -8.29 -29.93
N MET A 309 6.07 -7.86 -30.75
CA MET A 309 5.81 -6.42 -30.96
C MET A 309 5.37 -5.72 -29.67
N ALA A 310 4.44 -6.32 -28.91
CA ALA A 310 3.97 -5.77 -27.65
C ALA A 310 5.09 -5.66 -26.61
N LYS A 311 5.97 -6.67 -26.51
CA LYS A 311 7.19 -6.62 -25.66
C LYS A 311 8.12 -5.46 -26.07
N ALA A 312 8.36 -5.29 -27.37
CA ALA A 312 9.22 -4.22 -27.88
C ALA A 312 8.70 -2.82 -27.54
N GLU A 313 7.37 -2.65 -27.42
CA GLU A 313 6.72 -1.40 -27.03
C GLU A 313 6.52 -1.24 -25.51
N GLY A 314 6.93 -2.23 -24.71
CA GLY A 314 6.74 -2.25 -23.26
C GLY A 314 5.29 -2.46 -22.83
N LEU A 315 4.45 -3.05 -23.69
CA LEU A 315 3.06 -3.42 -23.39
C LEU A 315 3.01 -4.87 -22.92
N TRP A 316 3.64 -5.19 -21.79
CA TRP A 316 3.80 -6.59 -21.34
C TRP A 316 3.68 -6.72 -19.82
N ASN A 317 2.99 -7.75 -19.33
CA ASN A 317 2.74 -8.00 -17.90
C ASN A 317 2.06 -6.80 -17.19
N LEU A 318 1.20 -6.07 -17.90
CA LEU A 318 0.59 -4.82 -17.42
C LEU A 318 -0.25 -5.01 -16.15
N PHE A 319 -0.79 -6.21 -15.96
CA PHE A 319 -1.62 -6.60 -14.82
C PHE A 319 -0.89 -6.60 -13.47
N LEU A 320 0.44 -6.76 -13.46
CA LEU A 320 1.22 -6.99 -12.25
C LEU A 320 1.90 -5.70 -11.76
N PRO A 321 1.42 -5.03 -10.69
CA PRO A 321 1.88 -3.69 -10.31
C PRO A 321 3.38 -3.61 -10.00
N ALA A 322 3.95 -4.67 -9.40
CA ALA A 322 5.38 -4.74 -9.09
C ALA A 322 6.29 -4.77 -10.34
N VAL A 323 5.73 -5.10 -11.51
CA VAL A 323 6.44 -5.13 -12.79
C VAL A 323 6.07 -3.90 -13.64
N SER A 324 4.78 -3.60 -13.76
CA SER A 324 4.28 -2.56 -14.65
C SER A 324 4.37 -1.15 -14.06
N GLY A 325 4.41 -1.03 -12.72
CA GLY A 325 4.27 0.25 -12.02
C GLY A 325 2.86 0.87 -12.12
N LEU A 326 1.87 0.12 -12.63
CA LEU A 326 0.50 0.58 -12.79
C LEU A 326 -0.34 0.30 -11.54
N SER A 327 -1.23 1.23 -11.20
CA SER A 327 -2.26 0.98 -10.19
C SER A 327 -3.38 0.10 -10.74
N GLN A 328 -4.22 -0.43 -9.84
CA GLN A 328 -5.41 -1.21 -10.25
C GLN A 328 -6.40 -0.37 -11.07
N VAL A 329 -6.53 0.94 -10.78
CA VAL A 329 -7.38 1.86 -11.56
C VAL A 329 -6.81 2.04 -12.97
N ASP A 330 -5.49 2.17 -13.09
CA ASP A 330 -4.83 2.29 -14.39
C ASP A 330 -5.04 1.04 -15.25
N TYR A 331 -4.82 -0.13 -14.65
CA TYR A 331 -4.96 -1.40 -15.33
C TYR A 331 -6.42 -1.72 -15.68
N ALA A 332 -7.40 -1.29 -14.88
CA ALA A 332 -8.82 -1.52 -15.17
C ALA A 332 -9.24 -0.98 -16.55
N LEU A 333 -8.83 0.24 -16.89
CA LEU A 333 -9.13 0.86 -18.19
C LEU A 333 -8.37 0.20 -19.35
N ILE A 334 -7.17 -0.33 -19.07
CA ILE A 334 -6.37 -1.08 -20.05
C ILE A 334 -7.01 -2.45 -20.31
N ALA A 335 -7.44 -3.14 -19.26
CA ALA A 335 -8.14 -4.42 -19.33
C ALA A 335 -9.51 -4.31 -20.01
N GLU A 336 -10.23 -3.19 -19.80
CA GLU A 336 -11.44 -2.89 -20.57
C GLU A 336 -11.15 -2.86 -22.07
N GLU A 337 -10.00 -2.31 -22.48
CA GLU A 337 -9.64 -2.23 -23.88
C GLU A 337 -9.25 -3.60 -24.46
N THR A 338 -8.51 -4.42 -23.71
CA THR A 338 -8.19 -5.79 -24.15
C THR A 338 -9.43 -6.67 -24.20
N GLY A 339 -10.42 -6.44 -23.34
CA GLY A 339 -11.71 -7.16 -23.35
C GLY A 339 -12.54 -7.02 -24.63
N LYS A 340 -12.16 -6.10 -25.53
CA LYS A 340 -12.84 -5.90 -26.83
C LYS A 340 -12.41 -6.88 -27.90
N CYS A 341 -11.38 -7.69 -27.66
CA CYS A 341 -10.91 -8.72 -28.59
C CYS A 341 -10.44 -9.95 -27.82
N PHE A 342 -10.93 -11.12 -28.22
CA PHE A 342 -10.80 -12.37 -27.45
C PHE A 342 -9.35 -12.84 -27.23
N PHE A 343 -8.41 -12.51 -28.12
CA PHE A 343 -6.99 -12.88 -27.98
C PHE A 343 -6.09 -11.72 -27.54
N ALA A 344 -6.64 -10.52 -27.31
CA ALA A 344 -5.83 -9.37 -26.91
C ALA A 344 -5.15 -9.55 -25.54
N PRO A 345 -5.81 -10.10 -24.49
CA PRO A 345 -5.12 -10.36 -23.23
C PRO A 345 -3.87 -11.23 -23.39
N ASP A 346 -3.91 -12.23 -24.27
CA ASP A 346 -2.76 -13.09 -24.57
C ASP A 346 -1.57 -12.33 -25.13
N VAL A 347 -1.83 -11.40 -26.06
CA VAL A 347 -0.78 -10.60 -26.72
C VAL A 347 0.01 -9.77 -25.72
N PHE A 348 -0.62 -9.33 -24.62
CA PHE A 348 0.02 -8.52 -23.58
C PHE A 348 0.43 -9.33 -22.33
N ASN A 349 0.33 -10.66 -22.39
CA ASN A 349 0.56 -11.59 -21.28
C ASN A 349 -0.30 -11.30 -20.04
N CYS A 350 -1.57 -10.96 -20.29
CA CYS A 350 -2.55 -10.53 -19.30
C CYS A 350 -3.77 -11.49 -19.24
N GLN A 351 -3.68 -12.68 -19.83
CA GLN A 351 -4.75 -13.68 -19.87
C GLN A 351 -4.86 -14.50 -18.58
N ALA A 352 -6.09 -14.85 -18.21
CA ALA A 352 -6.36 -15.91 -17.23
C ALA A 352 -6.13 -17.29 -17.87
N PRO A 353 -5.76 -18.33 -17.08
CA PRO A 353 -5.52 -18.32 -15.64
C PRO A 353 -4.10 -17.88 -15.25
N ASP A 354 -3.23 -17.57 -16.23
CA ASP A 354 -1.81 -17.33 -16.01
C ASP A 354 -1.53 -16.12 -15.11
N THR A 355 -2.28 -15.03 -15.24
CA THR A 355 -2.13 -13.84 -14.36
C THR A 355 -2.32 -14.17 -12.88
N GLY A 356 -3.39 -14.89 -12.53
CA GLY A 356 -3.62 -15.31 -11.15
C GLY A 356 -2.54 -16.26 -10.64
N ASN A 357 -2.07 -17.19 -11.48
CA ASN A 357 -0.97 -18.10 -11.10
C ASN A 357 0.36 -17.36 -10.92
N MET A 358 0.65 -16.36 -11.74
CA MET A 358 1.80 -15.47 -11.60
C MET A 358 1.72 -14.67 -10.30
N GLU A 359 0.55 -14.14 -9.93
CA GLU A 359 0.35 -13.42 -8.66
C GLU A 359 0.58 -14.33 -7.44
N VAL A 360 0.07 -15.57 -7.47
CA VAL A 360 0.31 -16.56 -6.41
C VAL A 360 1.80 -16.80 -6.22
N LEU A 361 2.54 -17.04 -7.30
CA LEU A 361 3.99 -17.26 -7.24
C LEU A 361 4.77 -16.00 -6.83
N HIS A 362 4.32 -14.83 -7.27
CA HIS A 362 4.93 -13.55 -6.91
C HIS A 362 4.87 -13.29 -5.40
N LEU A 363 3.70 -13.49 -4.80
CA LEU A 363 3.45 -13.21 -3.38
C LEU A 363 3.96 -14.31 -2.45
N TYR A 364 3.77 -15.57 -2.81
CA TYR A 364 3.98 -16.71 -1.90
C TYR A 364 5.05 -17.70 -2.36
N GLY A 365 5.53 -17.60 -3.60
CA GLY A 365 6.56 -18.49 -4.11
C GLY A 365 7.91 -18.29 -3.42
N SER A 366 8.59 -19.38 -3.11
CA SER A 366 10.02 -19.32 -2.74
C SER A 366 10.87 -18.85 -3.92
N GLU A 367 12.09 -18.38 -3.66
CA GLU A 367 12.99 -17.91 -4.72
C GLU A 367 13.27 -18.99 -5.79
N LYS A 368 13.41 -20.25 -5.39
CA LYS A 368 13.56 -21.37 -6.32
C LYS A 368 12.30 -21.58 -7.17
N GLN A 369 11.11 -21.48 -6.58
CA GLN A 369 9.85 -21.59 -7.33
C GLN A 369 9.66 -20.42 -8.30
N LYS A 370 10.02 -19.20 -7.90
CA LYS A 370 9.97 -18.01 -8.76
C LYS A 370 10.89 -18.15 -9.97
N GLN A 371 12.16 -18.52 -9.75
CA GLN A 371 13.12 -18.75 -10.83
C GLN A 371 12.64 -19.85 -11.79
N GLN A 372 12.12 -20.95 -11.26
CA GLN A 372 11.73 -22.09 -12.08
C GLN A 372 10.43 -21.88 -12.85
N TRP A 373 9.45 -21.14 -12.28
CA TRP A 373 8.09 -21.08 -12.83
C TRP A 373 7.60 -19.65 -13.11
N LEU A 374 7.84 -18.71 -12.20
CA LEU A 374 7.38 -17.32 -12.39
C LEU A 374 8.11 -16.63 -13.53
N GLU A 375 9.44 -16.77 -13.62
CA GLU A 375 10.22 -16.15 -14.69
C GLU A 375 9.79 -16.64 -16.09
N PRO A 376 9.66 -17.95 -16.37
CA PRO A 376 9.14 -18.42 -17.65
C PRO A 376 7.71 -17.96 -17.97
N LEU A 377 6.82 -17.84 -16.98
CA LEU A 377 5.46 -17.30 -17.15
C LEU A 377 5.50 -15.80 -17.50
N LEU A 378 6.30 -15.01 -16.79
CA LEU A 378 6.50 -13.58 -17.06
C LEU A 378 7.13 -13.34 -18.43
N GLN A 379 7.88 -14.29 -18.98
CA GLN A 379 8.44 -14.23 -20.34
C GLN A 379 7.44 -14.70 -21.42
N GLY A 380 6.34 -15.35 -21.04
CA GLY A 380 5.35 -15.96 -21.95
C GLY A 380 5.85 -17.23 -22.65
N ASN A 381 6.87 -17.89 -22.09
CA ASN A 381 7.48 -19.11 -22.67
C ASN A 381 6.65 -20.36 -22.36
N ILE A 382 6.05 -20.39 -21.17
CA ILE A 382 5.13 -21.44 -20.73
C ILE A 382 3.78 -20.81 -20.35
N THR A 383 2.79 -21.66 -20.19
CA THR A 383 1.48 -21.34 -19.60
C THR A 383 1.21 -22.31 -18.45
N SER A 384 0.15 -22.04 -17.72
CA SER A 384 -0.22 -22.75 -16.52
C SER A 384 -1.73 -23.00 -16.46
N CYS A 385 -2.15 -23.89 -15.57
CA CYS A 385 -3.56 -24.06 -15.22
C CYS A 385 -3.76 -24.05 -13.70
N PHE A 386 -4.94 -23.64 -13.27
CA PHE A 386 -5.34 -23.67 -11.86
C PHE A 386 -6.34 -24.80 -11.62
N CYS A 387 -6.02 -25.70 -10.71
CA CYS A 387 -6.75 -26.95 -10.47
C CYS A 387 -7.37 -26.94 -9.06
N MET A 388 -8.57 -26.37 -8.94
CA MET A 388 -9.31 -26.29 -7.67
C MET A 388 -10.62 -27.08 -7.70
N THR A 389 -11.46 -26.85 -8.70
CA THR A 389 -12.81 -27.42 -8.78
C THR A 389 -12.77 -28.94 -8.97
N GLU A 390 -13.62 -29.65 -8.24
CA GLU A 390 -13.78 -31.10 -8.27
C GLU A 390 -15.16 -31.47 -8.83
N PRO A 391 -15.27 -32.56 -9.61
CA PRO A 391 -16.55 -32.97 -10.20
C PRO A 391 -17.49 -33.62 -9.17
N ASP A 392 -16.93 -34.29 -8.16
CA ASP A 392 -17.69 -35.16 -7.24
C ASP A 392 -18.20 -34.41 -5.99
N VAL A 393 -17.86 -33.13 -5.82
CA VAL A 393 -18.26 -32.30 -4.67
C VAL A 393 -18.67 -30.88 -5.08
N ALA A 394 -19.52 -30.25 -4.26
CA ALA A 394 -19.94 -28.85 -4.43
C ALA A 394 -18.77 -27.89 -4.12
N SER A 395 -17.95 -27.64 -5.13
CA SER A 395 -16.68 -26.90 -5.04
C SER A 395 -16.82 -25.39 -4.83
N SER A 396 -18.06 -24.85 -4.85
CA SER A 396 -18.33 -23.46 -4.51
C SER A 396 -18.03 -23.15 -3.04
N ASP A 397 -18.21 -24.12 -2.15
CA ASP A 397 -17.64 -24.08 -0.81
C ASP A 397 -16.29 -24.80 -0.86
N ALA A 398 -15.20 -24.04 -0.79
CA ALA A 398 -13.84 -24.55 -0.86
C ALA A 398 -13.52 -25.55 0.27
N THR A 399 -14.29 -25.56 1.37
CA THR A 399 -14.08 -26.54 2.46
C THR A 399 -14.48 -27.96 2.07
N ASN A 400 -15.25 -28.14 1.00
CA ASN A 400 -15.65 -29.44 0.47
C ASN A 400 -14.58 -30.11 -0.39
N ILE A 401 -13.50 -29.43 -0.78
CA ILE A 401 -12.43 -30.00 -1.61
C ILE A 401 -11.80 -31.21 -0.90
N GLU A 402 -11.78 -32.36 -1.58
CA GLU A 402 -11.35 -33.65 -1.01
C GLU A 402 -10.10 -34.24 -1.67
N CYS A 403 -9.65 -33.71 -2.83
CA CYS A 403 -8.39 -34.12 -3.47
C CYS A 403 -7.27 -34.13 -2.43
N SER A 404 -6.72 -35.31 -2.16
CA SER A 404 -5.82 -35.56 -1.04
C SER A 404 -4.39 -35.14 -1.38
N ILE A 405 -3.77 -34.36 -0.49
CA ILE A 405 -2.34 -34.07 -0.49
C ILE A 405 -1.76 -34.61 0.81
N GLN A 406 -0.98 -35.70 0.70
CA GLN A 406 -0.34 -36.37 1.83
C GLN A 406 1.17 -36.14 1.78
N GLN A 407 1.76 -35.78 2.91
CA GLN A 407 3.21 -35.67 3.01
C GLN A 407 3.83 -37.06 3.21
N ASP A 408 4.90 -37.35 2.46
CA ASP A 408 5.64 -38.60 2.50
C ASP A 408 7.14 -38.29 2.42
N GLY A 409 7.76 -38.11 3.59
CA GLY A 409 9.16 -37.71 3.73
C GLY A 409 9.45 -36.33 3.12
N ASP A 410 10.36 -36.30 2.16
CA ASP A 410 10.79 -35.13 1.40
C ASP A 410 9.90 -34.82 0.18
N SER A 411 8.77 -35.52 0.06
CA SER A 411 7.82 -35.40 -1.04
C SER A 411 6.38 -35.31 -0.54
N CYS A 412 5.46 -35.00 -1.45
CA CYS A 412 4.03 -35.12 -1.22
C CYS A 412 3.39 -35.93 -2.35
N VAL A 413 2.35 -36.67 -1.98
CA VAL A 413 1.57 -37.53 -2.86
C VAL A 413 0.17 -36.94 -3.02
N ILE A 414 -0.24 -36.75 -4.26
CA ILE A 414 -1.48 -36.08 -4.64
C ILE A 414 -2.40 -37.09 -5.31
N ASN A 415 -3.64 -37.16 -4.82
CA ASN A 415 -4.66 -38.07 -5.33
C ASN A 415 -6.03 -37.39 -5.40
N GLY A 416 -6.64 -37.37 -6.59
CA GLY A 416 -7.99 -36.86 -6.76
C GLY A 416 -8.31 -36.50 -8.20
N LYS A 417 -9.50 -35.95 -8.40
CA LYS A 417 -9.97 -35.49 -9.70
C LYS A 417 -10.19 -33.99 -9.65
N LYS A 418 -9.81 -33.30 -10.72
CA LYS A 418 -10.09 -31.88 -10.94
C LYS A 418 -10.76 -31.72 -12.29
N TRP A 419 -11.60 -30.71 -12.42
CA TRP A 419 -12.22 -30.38 -13.70
C TRP A 419 -12.38 -28.87 -13.84
N TRP A 420 -12.69 -28.42 -15.05
CA TRP A 420 -12.65 -26.99 -15.43
C TRP A 420 -11.26 -26.36 -15.28
N SER A 421 -10.21 -27.15 -15.45
CA SER A 421 -8.83 -26.67 -15.47
C SER A 421 -8.55 -25.98 -16.81
N SER A 422 -8.76 -24.67 -16.86
CA SER A 422 -8.58 -23.85 -18.07
C SER A 422 -7.13 -23.83 -18.54
N GLY A 423 -6.91 -23.91 -19.85
CA GLY A 423 -5.59 -23.81 -20.50
C GLY A 423 -4.81 -25.12 -20.60
N ALA A 424 -5.26 -26.20 -19.94
CA ALA A 424 -4.51 -27.45 -19.86
C ALA A 424 -4.30 -28.17 -21.21
N GLY A 425 -5.15 -27.89 -22.22
CA GLY A 425 -4.98 -28.45 -23.57
C GLY A 425 -3.86 -27.79 -24.37
N ASN A 426 -3.40 -26.60 -23.97
CA ASN A 426 -2.32 -25.90 -24.64
C ASN A 426 -1.00 -26.67 -24.46
N PRO A 427 -0.25 -27.00 -25.52
CA PRO A 427 1.04 -27.69 -25.39
C PRO A 427 2.11 -26.92 -24.59
N LYS A 428 1.95 -25.59 -24.45
CA LYS A 428 2.80 -24.76 -23.58
C LYS A 428 2.38 -24.82 -22.10
N CYS A 429 1.29 -25.50 -21.73
CA CYS A 429 0.87 -25.65 -20.33
C CYS A 429 1.75 -26.69 -19.63
N THR A 430 2.77 -26.23 -18.91
CA THR A 430 3.78 -27.12 -18.30
C THR A 430 3.63 -27.25 -16.78
N ILE A 431 2.87 -26.38 -16.14
CA ILE A 431 2.71 -26.33 -14.68
C ILE A 431 1.24 -26.15 -14.26
N ALA A 432 0.82 -26.91 -13.26
CA ALA A 432 -0.47 -26.74 -12.57
C ALA A 432 -0.25 -26.23 -11.15
N ILE A 433 -1.08 -25.27 -10.71
CA ILE A 433 -1.25 -24.98 -9.28
C ILE A 433 -2.47 -25.74 -8.80
N VAL A 434 -2.28 -26.65 -7.84
CA VAL A 434 -3.32 -27.56 -7.35
C VAL A 434 -3.69 -27.22 -5.92
N LEU A 435 -4.99 -27.04 -5.66
CA LEU A 435 -5.53 -26.96 -4.31
C LEU A 435 -6.03 -28.35 -3.89
N GLY A 436 -5.56 -28.84 -2.76
CA GLY A 436 -6.02 -30.10 -2.18
C GLY A 436 -6.06 -30.05 -0.66
N ARG A 437 -6.67 -31.07 -0.07
CA ARG A 437 -6.83 -31.25 1.36
C ARG A 437 -5.62 -31.96 1.95
N THR A 438 -5.00 -31.33 2.93
CA THR A 438 -3.97 -31.95 3.78
C THR A 438 -4.60 -32.22 5.13
N LYS A 439 -5.07 -33.45 5.33
CA LYS A 439 -5.80 -33.84 6.55
C LYS A 439 -4.89 -33.72 7.77
N ASN A 440 -5.16 -32.73 8.62
CA ASN A 440 -4.46 -32.53 9.89
C ASN A 440 -5.51 -32.52 11.01
N THR A 441 -5.54 -33.56 11.83
CA THR A 441 -6.54 -33.71 12.91
C THR A 441 -6.48 -32.63 13.98
N SER A 442 -5.36 -31.93 14.09
CA SER A 442 -5.13 -30.89 15.09
C SER A 442 -5.33 -29.46 14.55
N ALA A 443 -5.45 -29.29 13.23
CA ALA A 443 -5.63 -27.98 12.61
C ALA A 443 -7.10 -27.57 12.56
N ALA A 444 -7.36 -26.27 12.71
CA ALA A 444 -8.70 -25.70 12.57
C ALA A 444 -9.29 -25.97 11.18
N ARG A 445 -10.63 -25.91 11.06
CA ARG A 445 -11.38 -26.19 9.82
C ARG A 445 -10.80 -25.48 8.58
N TYR A 446 -10.39 -24.22 8.72
CA TYR A 446 -9.89 -23.38 7.63
C TYR A 446 -8.37 -23.52 7.37
N LYS A 447 -7.67 -24.41 8.08
CA LYS A 447 -6.24 -24.74 7.89
C LYS A 447 -6.04 -26.18 7.40
N GLN A 448 -6.99 -26.71 6.61
CA GLN A 448 -7.00 -28.10 6.13
C GLN A 448 -6.59 -28.26 4.65
N HIS A 449 -6.20 -27.18 3.99
CA HIS A 449 -5.93 -27.16 2.55
C HIS A 449 -4.54 -26.61 2.25
N THR A 450 -3.96 -27.10 1.17
CA THR A 450 -2.61 -26.77 0.71
C THR A 450 -2.63 -26.50 -0.78
N MET A 451 -1.84 -25.53 -1.21
CA MET A 451 -1.57 -25.24 -2.61
C MET A 451 -0.19 -25.79 -2.99
N VAL A 452 -0.12 -26.55 -4.07
CA VAL A 452 1.10 -27.23 -4.53
C VAL A 452 1.31 -27.08 -6.03
N LEU A 453 2.58 -26.91 -6.42
CA LEU A 453 3.02 -26.88 -7.82
C LEU A 453 3.20 -28.29 -8.37
N VAL A 454 2.54 -28.60 -9.48
CA VAL A 454 2.60 -29.93 -10.11
C VAL A 454 2.92 -29.78 -11.60
N PRO A 455 4.14 -30.15 -12.05
CA PRO A 455 4.46 -30.18 -13.48
C PRO A 455 3.51 -31.14 -14.21
N ILE A 456 2.99 -30.72 -15.36
CA ILE A 456 1.97 -31.48 -16.11
C ILE A 456 2.50 -32.84 -16.59
N ASN A 457 3.80 -32.96 -16.82
CA ASN A 457 4.45 -34.20 -17.22
C ASN A 457 4.84 -35.13 -16.06
N THR A 458 4.44 -34.80 -14.82
CA THR A 458 4.71 -35.65 -13.65
C THR A 458 3.94 -36.97 -13.81
N PRO A 459 4.58 -38.14 -13.61
CA PRO A 459 3.88 -39.43 -13.68
C PRO A 459 2.63 -39.45 -12.79
N GLY A 460 1.51 -39.90 -13.37
CA GLY A 460 0.21 -39.96 -12.71
C GLY A 460 -0.70 -38.75 -12.97
N VAL A 461 -0.21 -37.69 -13.62
CA VAL A 461 -1.07 -36.60 -14.11
C VAL A 461 -1.69 -37.04 -15.44
N GLU A 462 -3.02 -37.13 -15.47
CA GLU A 462 -3.77 -37.64 -16.62
C GLU A 462 -4.81 -36.59 -17.07
N ILE A 463 -4.61 -36.00 -18.25
CA ILE A 463 -5.60 -35.12 -18.88
C ILE A 463 -6.65 -36.01 -19.55
N ILE A 464 -7.87 -36.04 -19.01
CA ILE A 464 -8.89 -37.05 -19.36
C ILE A 464 -9.69 -36.63 -20.60
N ARG A 465 -10.30 -35.44 -20.55
CA ARG A 465 -11.18 -34.95 -21.62
C ARG A 465 -11.38 -33.44 -21.56
N PRO A 466 -11.66 -32.78 -22.70
CA PRO A 466 -12.14 -31.41 -22.72
C PRO A 466 -13.61 -31.31 -22.27
N LEU A 467 -14.00 -30.12 -21.85
CA LEU A 467 -15.35 -29.75 -21.44
C LEU A 467 -15.84 -28.60 -22.33
N SER A 468 -17.12 -28.65 -22.73
CA SER A 468 -17.72 -27.61 -23.55
C SER A 468 -18.63 -26.68 -22.74
N VAL A 469 -18.71 -25.43 -23.20
CA VAL A 469 -19.66 -24.43 -22.73
C VAL A 469 -20.56 -24.07 -23.91
N PHE A 470 -21.84 -24.44 -23.83
CA PHE A 470 -22.79 -24.32 -24.96
C PHE A 470 -22.31 -24.93 -26.29
N GLY A 471 -21.49 -25.99 -26.21
CA GLY A 471 -20.89 -26.65 -27.39
C GLY A 471 -19.56 -26.05 -27.84
N TYR A 472 -19.13 -24.89 -27.30
CA TYR A 472 -17.81 -24.32 -27.56
C TYR A 472 -16.75 -24.99 -26.68
N MET A 473 -15.62 -25.35 -27.29
CA MET A 473 -14.48 -26.01 -26.61
C MET A 473 -13.38 -25.03 -26.19
N ASP A 474 -13.53 -23.75 -26.51
CA ASP A 474 -12.58 -22.68 -26.19
C ASP A 474 -11.12 -22.95 -26.60
N TYR A 475 -10.97 -23.42 -27.85
CA TYR A 475 -9.71 -23.87 -28.43
C TYR A 475 -8.55 -22.86 -28.30
N LEU A 476 -8.82 -21.56 -28.52
CA LEU A 476 -7.79 -20.52 -28.50
C LEU A 476 -7.09 -20.39 -27.15
N HIS A 477 -7.86 -20.49 -26.07
CA HIS A 477 -7.34 -20.34 -24.72
C HIS A 477 -6.85 -21.68 -24.14
N GLY A 478 -6.84 -22.76 -24.94
CA GLY A 478 -6.40 -24.08 -24.52
C GLY A 478 -7.48 -24.91 -23.81
N GLY A 479 -8.75 -24.50 -23.92
CA GLY A 479 -9.93 -25.22 -23.41
C GLY A 479 -10.01 -25.37 -21.90
N HIS A 480 -10.96 -26.21 -21.48
CA HIS A 480 -11.17 -26.57 -20.08
C HIS A 480 -11.17 -28.09 -19.96
N PHE A 481 -10.37 -28.63 -19.05
CA PHE A 481 -10.17 -30.09 -18.98
C PHE A 481 -10.53 -30.68 -17.62
N GLU A 482 -10.94 -31.94 -17.67
CA GLU A 482 -10.88 -32.85 -16.53
C GLU A 482 -9.48 -33.46 -16.45
N ILE A 483 -8.87 -33.38 -15.26
CA ILE A 483 -7.51 -33.86 -14.97
C ILE A 483 -7.57 -34.74 -13.73
N HIS A 484 -7.05 -35.96 -13.83
CA HIS A 484 -6.90 -36.86 -12.68
C HIS A 484 -5.46 -36.84 -12.20
N PHE A 485 -5.29 -36.83 -10.88
CA PHE A 485 -4.03 -36.98 -10.20
C PHE A 485 -4.04 -38.37 -9.55
N ASN A 486 -3.30 -39.30 -10.13
CA ASN A 486 -3.23 -40.69 -9.70
C ASN A 486 -1.84 -41.00 -9.14
N GLN A 487 -1.71 -40.99 -7.81
CA GLN A 487 -0.44 -41.22 -7.09
C GLN A 487 0.68 -40.28 -7.54
N VAL A 488 0.35 -39.03 -7.84
CA VAL A 488 1.30 -38.03 -8.34
C VAL A 488 2.22 -37.62 -7.21
N ARG A 489 3.53 -37.82 -7.39
CA ARG A 489 4.56 -37.50 -6.39
C ARG A 489 5.37 -36.29 -6.83
N VAL A 490 5.42 -35.26 -5.98
CA VAL A 490 6.27 -34.07 -6.18
C VAL A 490 7.09 -33.77 -4.92
N PRO A 491 8.26 -33.11 -5.03
CA PRO A 491 9.03 -32.71 -3.85
C PRO A 491 8.22 -31.85 -2.88
N ALA A 492 8.47 -31.94 -1.58
CA ALA A 492 7.81 -31.10 -0.57
C ALA A 492 8.10 -29.60 -0.80
N THR A 493 9.22 -29.27 -1.45
CA THR A 493 9.56 -27.91 -1.89
C THR A 493 8.63 -27.35 -2.97
N ASN A 494 7.69 -28.13 -3.49
CA ASN A 494 6.66 -27.65 -4.42
C ASN A 494 5.43 -27.07 -3.71
N ILE A 495 5.31 -27.22 -2.39
CA ILE A 495 4.24 -26.57 -1.62
C ILE A 495 4.44 -25.05 -1.67
N ILE A 496 3.37 -24.33 -2.01
CA ILE A 496 3.34 -22.86 -2.06
C ILE A 496 2.89 -22.31 -0.71
N LEU A 497 1.75 -22.81 -0.22
CA LEU A 497 1.08 -22.33 0.98
C LEU A 497 0.23 -23.44 1.59
N GLY A 498 0.23 -23.54 2.92
CA GLY A 498 -0.39 -24.65 3.67
C GLY A 498 0.60 -25.78 3.99
N GLY A 499 0.13 -26.81 4.70
CA GLY A 499 0.94 -27.98 5.05
C GLY A 499 0.96 -28.33 6.54
N CYS A 500 1.35 -29.58 6.83
CA CYS A 500 1.46 -30.12 8.18
C CYS A 500 2.94 -30.06 8.62
N GLY A 501 3.40 -28.92 9.15
CA GLY A 501 4.70 -28.88 9.84
C GLY A 501 5.69 -27.76 9.50
N SER A 502 5.32 -26.70 8.77
CA SER A 502 6.09 -25.46 8.91
C SER A 502 5.68 -24.81 10.23
N LEU A 503 6.63 -24.75 11.17
CA LEU A 503 6.50 -24.11 12.49
C LEU A 503 6.16 -22.61 12.43
N ASP A 504 6.05 -22.03 11.25
CA ASP A 504 5.71 -20.63 11.00
C ASP A 504 4.48 -20.57 10.08
N CYS A 505 3.28 -20.42 10.67
CA CYS A 505 2.02 -20.10 9.99
C CYS A 505 0.97 -19.53 10.96
#